data_AF-A0A1U7Q0G1-F1
#
_entry.id   AF-A0A1U7Q0G1-F1
#
_cell.length_a   1.000
_cell.length_b   1.000
_cell.length_c   1.000
_cell.angle_alpha   90.00
_cell.angle_beta   90.00
_cell.angle_gamma   90.00
#
_symmetry.space_group_name_H-M   'P 1'
#
loop_
_entity.id
_entity.type
_entity.pdbx_description
1 polymer ?
#
loop_
_entity_poly.entity_id
_entity_poly.type
_entity_poly.pdbx_seq_one_letter_code
_entity_poly.pdbx_strand_id
1 'polypeptide(L)'
;MKKQILLPIILLSQIFFGQVTLEKNTLVKDGQTYKMSQYEQVFSNPKALAYVKKSRNNGTFATIFGIAGGAAVGAGLGNIIFNNKTHRQQVMGYTFETKPDHSVAWLVTGIGAGLIAIGVPFAVSSAKNMKKAILAENGESTAFQPYFKVESAGIGFAFSYNF
;
A
#
# COMPACT_ATOMS: atom_id res chain seq x y z
N MET A 1 17.23 -57.63 21.97
CA MET A 1 16.62 -57.04 20.76
C MET A 1 16.00 -55.69 21.11
N LYS A 2 16.15 -54.69 20.23
CA LYS A 2 15.33 -53.46 20.09
C LYS A 2 15.40 -52.40 21.22
N LYS A 3 16.43 -51.54 21.21
CA LYS A 3 16.38 -50.19 21.84
C LYS A 3 17.03 -49.06 21.00
N GLN A 4 17.39 -49.29 19.74
CA GLN A 4 18.11 -48.31 18.91
C GLN A 4 17.25 -47.57 17.86
N ILE A 5 15.93 -47.78 17.84
CA ILE A 5 15.04 -47.19 16.80
C ILE A 5 14.45 -45.83 17.21
N LEU A 6 14.68 -45.35 18.45
CA LEU A 6 14.10 -44.09 18.94
C LEU A 6 14.89 -42.81 18.57
N LEU A 7 16.16 -42.93 18.16
CA LEU A 7 16.98 -41.76 17.83
C LEU A 7 16.66 -41.07 16.48
N PRO A 8 16.32 -41.77 15.37
CA PRO A 8 16.11 -41.11 14.09
C PRO A 8 14.77 -40.34 13.98
N ILE A 9 13.81 -40.58 14.88
CA ILE A 9 12.48 -39.91 14.84
C ILE A 9 12.55 -38.49 15.42
N ILE A 10 13.46 -38.22 16.35
CA ILE A 10 13.62 -36.90 17.00
C ILE A 10 14.31 -35.89 16.07
N LEU A 11 15.02 -36.34 15.05
CA LEU A 11 15.72 -35.47 14.08
C LEU A 11 14.80 -34.93 12.96
N LEU A 12 13.59 -35.45 12.80
CA LEU A 12 12.64 -35.04 11.75
C LEU A 12 11.64 -33.95 12.20
N SER A 13 11.61 -33.56 13.48
CA SER A 13 10.59 -32.64 14.03
C SER A 13 10.97 -31.15 13.98
N GLN A 14 12.13 -30.79 13.43
CA GLN A 14 12.64 -29.41 13.46
C GLN A 14 12.31 -28.59 12.21
N ILE A 15 11.55 -29.12 11.24
CA ILE A 15 11.12 -28.34 10.06
C ILE A 15 9.79 -27.61 10.37
N PHE A 16 9.75 -26.86 11.45
CA PHE A 16 8.78 -25.77 11.56
C PHE A 16 9.42 -24.56 10.88
N PHE A 17 9.24 -24.44 9.56
CA PHE A 17 9.48 -23.16 8.91
C PHE A 17 8.46 -22.18 9.48
N GLY A 18 8.91 -21.31 10.38
CA GLY A 18 8.10 -20.24 10.95
C GLY A 18 7.45 -19.42 9.86
N GLN A 19 6.13 -19.54 9.71
CA GLN A 19 5.39 -18.73 8.76
C GLN A 19 5.49 -17.26 9.16
N VAL A 20 5.89 -16.44 8.20
CA VAL A 20 5.86 -14.99 8.35
C VAL A 20 4.45 -14.51 8.08
N THR A 21 3.92 -13.68 8.96
CA THR A 21 2.63 -13.01 8.76
C THR A 21 2.77 -11.52 9.02
N LEU A 22 1.84 -10.74 8.47
CA LEU A 22 1.76 -9.31 8.70
C LEU A 22 0.57 -9.04 9.60
N GLU A 23 0.84 -8.56 10.81
CA GLU A 23 -0.20 -8.12 11.73
C GLU A 23 -0.14 -6.59 11.82
N LYS A 24 -1.16 -5.93 11.27
CA LYS A 24 -1.25 -4.45 11.18
C LYS A 24 -0.03 -3.84 10.50
N ASN A 25 0.98 -3.44 11.28
CA ASN A 25 2.20 -2.79 10.82
C ASN A 25 3.49 -3.49 11.29
N THR A 26 3.35 -4.70 11.84
CA THR A 26 4.45 -5.50 12.38
C THR A 26 4.49 -6.86 11.72
N LEU A 27 5.70 -7.38 11.55
CA LEU A 27 5.93 -8.72 11.06
C LEU A 27 5.89 -9.67 12.24
N VAL A 28 5.24 -10.82 12.08
CA VAL A 28 5.24 -11.87 13.10
C VAL A 28 5.88 -13.10 12.51
N LYS A 29 6.88 -13.64 13.22
CA LYS A 29 7.57 -14.89 12.88
C LYS A 29 7.82 -15.64 14.18
N ASP A 30 7.44 -16.92 14.23
CA ASP A 30 7.62 -17.78 15.40
C ASP A 30 7.04 -17.20 16.72
N GLY A 31 5.92 -16.49 16.61
CA GLY A 31 5.27 -15.83 17.76
C GLY A 31 5.98 -14.57 18.26
N GLN A 32 7.12 -14.19 17.67
CA GLN A 32 7.80 -12.94 17.95
C GLN A 32 7.36 -11.85 16.97
N THR A 33 7.15 -10.65 17.51
CA THR A 33 6.75 -9.48 16.75
C THR A 33 7.96 -8.60 16.44
N TYR A 34 8.13 -8.27 15.17
CA TYR A 34 9.21 -7.45 14.64
C TYR A 34 8.65 -6.20 13.98
N LYS A 35 9.37 -5.08 14.15
CA LYS A 35 9.05 -3.86 13.39
C LYS A 35 9.39 -4.07 11.93
N MET A 36 8.68 -3.37 11.05
CA MET A 36 8.97 -3.41 9.61
C MET A 36 10.39 -2.92 9.25
N SER A 37 11.02 -2.14 10.13
CA SER A 37 12.43 -1.76 10.01
C SER A 37 13.40 -2.94 10.21
N GLN A 38 13.00 -3.98 10.95
CA GLN A 38 13.78 -5.18 11.26
C GLN A 38 13.50 -6.33 10.27
N TYR A 39 12.90 -6.04 9.12
CA TYR A 39 12.51 -7.03 8.13
C TYR A 39 13.66 -7.97 7.71
N GLU A 40 14.92 -7.52 7.75
CA GLU A 40 16.09 -8.35 7.43
C GLU A 40 16.31 -9.50 8.42
N GLN A 41 15.77 -9.40 9.63
CA GLN A 41 15.81 -10.47 10.64
C GLN A 41 14.68 -11.49 10.45
N VAL A 42 13.62 -11.10 9.72
CA VAL A 42 12.41 -11.89 9.51
C VAL A 42 12.50 -12.67 8.19
N PHE A 43 12.92 -11.99 7.14
CA PHE A 43 12.99 -12.53 5.78
C PHE A 43 14.37 -13.09 5.49
N SER A 44 14.46 -14.41 5.31
CA SER A 44 15.69 -15.11 4.95
C SER A 44 15.81 -15.34 3.44
N ASN A 45 14.70 -15.33 2.69
CA ASN A 45 14.70 -15.54 1.25
C ASN A 45 15.18 -14.27 0.49
N PRO A 46 16.23 -14.34 -0.34
CA PRO A 46 16.70 -13.19 -1.13
C PRO A 46 15.63 -12.56 -2.03
N LYS A 47 14.71 -13.37 -2.57
CA LYS A 47 13.59 -12.88 -3.39
C LYS A 47 12.56 -12.13 -2.53
N ALA A 48 12.28 -12.62 -1.32
CA ALA A 48 11.38 -11.95 -0.38
C ALA A 48 11.96 -10.60 0.05
N LEU A 49 13.25 -10.55 0.38
CA LEU A 49 13.96 -9.31 0.72
C LEU A 49 13.89 -8.27 -0.39
N ALA A 50 14.04 -8.66 -1.65
CA ALA A 50 13.90 -7.75 -2.79
C ALA A 50 12.48 -7.16 -2.88
N TYR A 51 11.45 -7.97 -2.66
CA TYR A 51 10.06 -7.51 -2.64
C TYR A 51 9.78 -6.58 -1.46
N VAL A 52 10.31 -6.83 -0.26
CA VAL A 52 10.17 -5.90 0.89
C VAL A 52 10.84 -4.57 0.58
N LYS A 53 12.06 -4.57 0.04
CA LYS A 53 12.76 -3.33 -0.35
C LYS A 53 11.93 -2.53 -1.35
N LYS A 54 11.38 -3.19 -2.37
CA LYS A 54 10.49 -2.54 -3.36
C LYS A 54 9.21 -2.01 -2.72
N SER A 55 8.61 -2.77 -1.80
CA SER A 55 7.44 -2.34 -1.04
C SER A 55 7.71 -1.05 -0.26
N ARG A 56 8.84 -0.99 0.45
CA ARG A 56 9.25 0.18 1.22
C ARG A 56 9.50 1.39 0.33
N ASN A 57 10.23 1.23 -0.77
CA ASN A 57 10.48 2.32 -1.70
C ASN A 57 9.18 2.89 -2.28
N ASN A 58 8.27 2.03 -2.72
CA ASN A 58 6.96 2.46 -3.21
C ASN A 58 6.12 3.11 -2.11
N GLY A 59 6.20 2.60 -0.88
CA GLY A 59 5.55 3.22 0.28
C GLY A 59 6.08 4.63 0.54
N THR A 60 7.39 4.84 0.44
CA THR A 60 8.00 6.17 0.57
C THR A 60 7.48 7.15 -0.48
N PHE A 61 7.43 6.75 -1.75
CA PHE A 61 6.87 7.60 -2.81
C PHE A 61 5.39 7.91 -2.57
N ALA A 62 4.60 6.91 -2.20
CA ALA A 62 3.19 7.11 -1.85
C ALA A 62 3.02 8.12 -0.71
N THR A 63 3.85 8.03 0.32
CA THR A 63 3.84 8.98 1.45
C THR A 63 4.23 10.38 1.01
N ILE A 64 5.28 10.55 0.21
CA ILE A 64 5.71 11.87 -0.28
C ILE A 64 4.59 12.53 -1.08
N PHE A 65 4.02 11.81 -2.05
CA PHE A 65 2.94 12.33 -2.88
C PHE A 65 1.65 12.57 -2.09
N GLY A 66 1.33 11.69 -1.14
CA GLY A 66 0.18 11.84 -0.25
C GLY A 66 0.30 13.05 0.67
N ILE A 67 1.45 13.27 1.30
CA ILE A 67 1.69 14.43 2.18
C ILE A 67 1.71 15.72 1.37
N ALA A 68 2.50 15.79 0.30
CA ALA A 68 2.60 16.99 -0.53
C ALA A 68 1.24 17.33 -1.17
N GLY A 69 0.56 16.32 -1.73
CA GLY A 69 -0.75 16.49 -2.33
C GLY A 69 -1.83 16.85 -1.32
N GLY A 70 -1.85 16.20 -0.16
CA GLY A 70 -2.78 16.50 0.92
C GLY A 70 -2.58 17.91 1.50
N ALA A 71 -1.34 18.34 1.66
CA ALA A 71 -1.02 19.70 2.09
C ALA A 71 -1.50 20.75 1.08
N ALA A 72 -1.28 20.53 -0.22
CA ALA A 72 -1.75 21.42 -1.27
C ALA A 72 -3.29 21.48 -1.33
N VAL A 73 -3.98 20.33 -1.28
CA VAL A 73 -5.45 20.28 -1.18
C VAL A 73 -5.93 21.05 0.03
N GLY A 74 -5.36 20.79 1.21
CA GLY A 74 -5.73 21.46 2.45
C GLY A 74 -5.49 22.96 2.42
N ALA A 75 -4.36 23.42 1.87
CA ALA A 75 -4.05 24.84 1.73
C ALA A 75 -5.01 25.55 0.78
N GLY A 76 -5.28 24.98 -0.41
CA GLY A 76 -6.19 25.56 -1.38
C GLY A 76 -7.64 25.60 -0.87
N LEU A 77 -8.15 24.48 -0.34
CA LEU A 77 -9.50 24.42 0.24
C LEU A 77 -9.63 25.32 1.47
N GLY A 78 -8.62 25.34 2.33
CA GLY A 78 -8.58 26.24 3.48
C GLY A 78 -8.67 27.71 3.06
N ASN A 79 -7.91 28.12 2.04
CA ASN A 79 -7.97 29.47 1.50
C ASN A 79 -9.38 29.80 0.97
N ILE A 80 -10.01 28.88 0.23
CA ILE A 80 -11.38 29.05 -0.28
C ILE A 80 -12.37 29.23 0.87
N ILE A 81 -12.30 28.39 1.90
CA ILE A 81 -13.24 28.41 3.02
C ILE A 81 -13.06 29.67 3.87
N PHE A 82 -11.82 30.06 4.18
CA PHE A 82 -11.54 31.16 5.10
C PHE A 82 -11.57 32.53 4.43
N ASN A 83 -11.25 32.64 3.14
CA ASN A 83 -11.19 33.93 2.41
C ASN A 83 -12.40 34.16 1.49
N ASN A 84 -13.58 33.64 1.82
CA ASN A 84 -14.77 33.72 0.97
C ASN A 84 -15.57 35.05 1.06
N LYS A 85 -15.09 36.04 1.82
CA LYS A 85 -15.84 37.29 2.06
C LYS A 85 -15.58 38.33 0.98
N THR A 86 -16.67 38.92 0.48
CA THR A 86 -16.62 40.09 -0.41
C THR A 86 -16.28 41.33 0.41
N HIS A 87 -15.25 42.07 -0.01
CA HIS A 87 -14.80 43.26 0.68
C HIS A 87 -15.50 44.48 0.09
N ARG A 88 -16.18 45.25 0.94
CA ARG A 88 -16.74 46.55 0.57
C ARG A 88 -15.79 47.64 1.00
N GLN A 89 -15.31 48.44 0.06
CA GLN A 89 -14.50 49.61 0.36
C GLN A 89 -15.22 50.86 -0.10
N GLN A 90 -15.34 51.85 0.79
CA GLN A 90 -15.84 53.17 0.44
C GLN A 90 -14.67 54.10 0.15
N VAL A 91 -14.65 54.67 -1.05
CA VAL A 91 -13.69 55.69 -1.45
C VAL A 91 -14.47 56.85 -2.04
N MET A 92 -14.29 58.05 -1.48
CA MET A 92 -14.92 59.29 -1.96
C MET A 92 -16.46 59.19 -2.09
N GLY A 93 -17.13 58.48 -1.18
CA GLY A 93 -18.60 58.32 -1.16
C GLY A 93 -19.15 57.21 -2.08
N TYR A 94 -18.31 56.57 -2.90
CA TYR A 94 -18.69 55.42 -3.72
C TYR A 94 -18.30 54.11 -3.02
N THR A 95 -19.19 53.11 -3.09
CA THR A 95 -18.91 51.77 -2.55
C THR A 95 -18.44 50.86 -3.67
N PHE A 96 -17.25 50.29 -3.51
CA PHE A 96 -16.69 49.27 -4.38
C PHE A 96 -16.79 47.91 -3.69
N GLU A 97 -17.39 46.92 -4.35
CA GLU A 97 -17.42 45.54 -3.89
C GLU A 97 -16.36 44.72 -4.62
N THR A 98 -15.41 44.18 -3.88
CA THR A 98 -14.38 43.27 -4.41
C THR A 98 -14.70 41.86 -3.94
N LYS A 99 -15.14 41.02 -4.88
CA LYS A 99 -15.35 39.58 -4.62
C LYS A 99 -13.99 38.87 -4.52
N PRO A 100 -13.85 37.87 -3.63
CA PRO A 100 -12.60 37.12 -3.54
C PRO A 100 -12.39 36.29 -4.81
N ASP A 101 -11.15 36.30 -5.32
CA ASP A 101 -10.73 35.41 -6.39
C ASP A 101 -10.08 34.15 -5.79
N HIS A 102 -10.62 32.99 -6.16
CA HIS A 102 -10.16 31.69 -5.70
C HIS A 102 -9.47 30.88 -6.79
N SER A 103 -9.17 31.47 -7.95
CA SER A 103 -8.53 30.81 -9.08
C SER A 103 -7.24 30.07 -8.69
N VAL A 104 -6.34 30.76 -7.99
CA VAL A 104 -5.07 30.20 -7.50
C VAL A 104 -5.31 29.11 -6.45
N ALA A 105 -6.29 29.30 -5.57
CA ALA A 105 -6.60 28.31 -4.53
C ALA A 105 -7.12 27.00 -5.14
N TRP A 106 -8.00 27.09 -6.15
CA TRP A 106 -8.48 25.93 -6.91
C TRP A 106 -7.37 25.27 -7.72
N LEU A 107 -6.46 26.05 -8.32
CA LEU A 107 -5.29 25.50 -9.01
C LEU A 107 -4.41 24.69 -8.06
N VAL A 108 -4.09 25.23 -6.87
CA VAL A 108 -3.30 24.53 -5.85
C VAL A 108 -4.01 23.27 -5.36
N THR A 109 -5.32 23.33 -5.13
CA THR A 109 -6.12 22.13 -4.80
C THR A 109 -6.06 21.09 -5.92
N GLY A 110 -6.19 21.51 -7.18
CA GLY A 110 -6.13 20.63 -8.35
C GLY A 110 -4.77 19.94 -8.48
N ILE A 111 -3.67 20.68 -8.30
CA ILE A 111 -2.31 20.11 -8.26
C ILE A 111 -2.19 19.11 -7.11
N GLY A 112 -2.70 19.46 -5.93
CA GLY A 112 -2.67 18.58 -4.77
C GLY A 112 -3.40 17.25 -5.00
N ALA A 113 -4.60 17.31 -5.59
CA ALA A 113 -5.37 16.14 -5.97
C ALA A 113 -4.63 15.28 -7.01
N GLY A 114 -3.98 15.92 -7.99
CA GLY A 114 -3.13 15.24 -8.98
C GLY A 114 -1.96 14.49 -8.34
N LEU A 115 -1.27 15.09 -7.37
CA LEU A 115 -0.19 14.43 -6.64
C LEU A 115 -0.69 13.22 -5.86
N ILE A 116 -1.83 13.33 -5.16
CA ILE A 116 -2.43 12.18 -4.47
C ILE A 116 -2.73 11.05 -5.45
N ALA A 117 -3.32 11.37 -6.61
CA ALA A 117 -3.62 10.39 -7.64
C ALA A 117 -2.36 9.66 -8.15
N ILE A 118 -1.24 10.37 -8.32
CA ILE A 118 0.06 9.77 -8.66
C ILE A 118 0.55 8.85 -7.53
N GLY A 119 0.33 9.18 -6.26
CA GLY A 119 0.71 8.35 -5.11
C GLY A 119 -0.05 7.02 -5.00
N VAL A 120 -1.29 6.94 -5.48
CA VAL A 120 -2.15 5.74 -5.40
C VAL A 120 -1.50 4.48 -5.99
N PRO A 121 -1.01 4.45 -7.25
CA PRO A 121 -0.38 3.25 -7.79
C PRO A 121 0.85 2.82 -7.00
N PHE A 122 1.60 3.76 -6.39
CA PHE A 122 2.72 3.42 -5.51
C PHE A 122 2.24 2.78 -4.20
N ALA A 123 1.16 3.28 -3.59
CA ALA A 123 0.58 2.69 -2.37
C ALA A 123 0.08 1.27 -2.63
N VAL A 124 -0.68 1.07 -3.70
CA VAL A 124 -1.18 -0.24 -4.12
C VAL A 124 -0.02 -1.19 -4.43
N SER A 125 0.99 -0.72 -5.15
CA SER A 125 2.18 -1.49 -5.46
C SER A 125 2.98 -1.85 -4.21
N SER A 126 3.08 -0.94 -3.24
CA SER A 126 3.72 -1.19 -1.95
C SER A 126 3.07 -2.38 -1.22
N ALA A 127 1.75 -2.35 -1.07
CA ALA A 127 0.98 -3.44 -0.45
C ALA A 127 1.13 -4.77 -1.21
N LYS A 128 1.04 -4.74 -2.56
CA LYS A 128 1.22 -5.94 -3.40
C LYS A 128 2.61 -6.56 -3.24
N ASN A 129 3.67 -5.75 -3.21
CA ASN A 129 5.03 -6.26 -3.03
C ASN A 129 5.24 -6.82 -1.62
N MET A 130 4.66 -6.22 -0.58
CA MET A 130 4.73 -6.79 0.78
C MET A 130 4.07 -8.17 0.84
N LYS A 131 2.88 -8.31 0.24
CA LYS A 131 2.21 -9.61 0.14
C LYS A 131 3.08 -10.64 -0.59
N LYS A 132 3.67 -10.26 -1.72
CA LYS A 132 4.61 -11.15 -2.46
C LYS A 132 5.83 -11.53 -1.63
N ALA A 133 6.36 -10.63 -0.81
CA ALA A 133 7.47 -10.95 0.07
C ALA A 133 7.10 -12.04 1.08
N ILE A 134 5.94 -11.91 1.74
CA ILE A 134 5.44 -12.89 2.71
C ILE A 134 5.22 -14.25 2.06
N LEU A 135 4.55 -14.27 0.90
CA LEU A 135 4.32 -15.50 0.14
C LEU A 135 5.65 -16.17 -0.27
N ALA A 136 6.62 -15.39 -0.78
CA ALA A 136 7.93 -15.91 -1.17
C ALA A 136 8.72 -16.48 0.02
N GLU A 137 8.58 -15.88 1.20
CA GLU A 137 9.24 -16.35 2.43
C GLU A 137 8.62 -17.65 2.93
N ASN A 138 7.28 -17.74 2.88
CA ASN A 138 6.53 -18.93 3.29
C ASN A 138 6.61 -20.08 2.27
N GLY A 139 7.40 -19.94 1.21
CA GLY A 139 7.56 -20.96 0.16
C GLY A 139 6.34 -21.09 -0.77
N GLU A 140 5.38 -20.16 -0.68
CA GLU A 140 4.21 -20.14 -1.55
C GLU A 140 4.55 -19.57 -2.93
N SER A 141 3.82 -20.04 -3.95
CA SER A 141 4.03 -19.54 -5.31
C SER A 141 3.64 -18.07 -5.41
N THR A 142 4.61 -17.23 -5.76
CA THR A 142 4.40 -15.81 -6.05
C THR A 142 4.16 -15.53 -7.53
N ALA A 143 4.26 -16.57 -8.36
CA ALA A 143 3.95 -16.50 -9.78
C ALA A 143 2.44 -16.40 -9.98
N PHE A 144 2.04 -15.65 -11.01
CA PHE A 144 0.66 -15.65 -11.46
C PHE A 144 0.25 -17.08 -11.82
N GLN A 145 -0.79 -17.60 -11.17
CA GLN A 145 -1.36 -18.91 -11.50
C GLN A 145 -2.61 -18.68 -12.37
N PRO A 146 -2.48 -18.73 -13.71
CA PRO A 146 -3.66 -18.73 -14.57
C PRO A 146 -4.50 -19.95 -14.21
N TYR A 147 -5.80 -19.75 -14.02
CA TYR A 147 -6.72 -20.85 -13.88
C TYR A 147 -7.79 -20.76 -14.97
N PHE A 148 -8.10 -21.94 -15.51
CA PHE A 148 -9.18 -22.12 -16.47
C PHE A 148 -10.44 -22.43 -15.67
N LYS A 149 -11.45 -21.58 -15.79
CA LYS A 149 -12.76 -21.88 -15.21
C LYS A 149 -13.64 -22.45 -16.32
N VAL A 150 -14.11 -23.67 -16.11
CA VAL A 150 -15.11 -24.31 -16.96
C VAL A 150 -16.43 -24.28 -16.19
N GLU A 151 -17.41 -23.55 -16.69
CA GLU A 151 -18.74 -23.45 -16.07
C GLU A 151 -19.80 -23.92 -17.06
N SER A 152 -20.79 -24.68 -16.55
CA SER A 152 -21.96 -25.09 -17.32
C SER A 152 -23.02 -24.00 -17.19
N ALA A 153 -23.29 -23.25 -18.25
CA ALA A 153 -24.31 -22.21 -18.29
C ALA A 153 -25.48 -22.67 -19.19
N GLY A 154 -26.50 -23.28 -18.58
CA GLY A 154 -27.66 -23.80 -19.31
C GLY A 154 -27.31 -25.01 -20.19
N ILE A 155 -27.61 -24.93 -21.50
CA ILE A 155 -27.37 -26.01 -22.49
C ILE A 155 -25.91 -26.00 -23.01
N GLY A 156 -25.07 -25.07 -22.57
CA GLY A 156 -23.69 -24.89 -23.07
C GLY A 156 -22.61 -24.93 -22.00
N PHE A 157 -21.39 -25.27 -22.41
CA PHE A 157 -20.18 -25.12 -21.62
C PHE A 157 -19.52 -23.77 -21.93
N ALA A 158 -19.19 -23.00 -20.88
CA ALA A 158 -18.43 -21.77 -20.97
C ALA A 158 -17.00 -22.02 -20.47
N PHE A 159 -16.02 -21.62 -21.29
CA PHE A 159 -14.61 -21.58 -20.90
C PHE A 159 -14.24 -20.13 -20.65
N SER A 160 -13.71 -19.84 -19.47
CA SER A 160 -13.13 -18.53 -19.16
C SER A 160 -11.67 -18.69 -18.76
N TYR A 161 -10.84 -17.81 -19.33
CA TYR A 161 -9.43 -17.71 -19.04
C TYR A 161 -9.18 -16.40 -18.29
N ASN A 162 -8.63 -16.50 -17.07
CA ASN A 162 -8.23 -15.34 -16.30
C ASN A 162 -6.71 -15.19 -16.34
N PHE A 163 -6.25 -14.06 -16.90
CA PHE A 163 -4.87 -13.57 -16.95
C PHE A 163 -4.53 -12.59 -15.83
#